data_AF-Q2ACA1-F1
#
_entry.id   AF-Q2ACA1-F1
#
_cell.length_a   1.000
_cell.length_b   1.000
_cell.length_c   1.000
_cell.angle_alpha   90.00
_cell.angle_beta   90.00
_cell.angle_gamma   90.00
#
_symmetry.space_group_name_H-M   'P 1'
#
loop_
_entity.id
_entity.type
_entity.pdbx_description
1 polymer ?
#
loop_
_entity_poly.entity_id
_entity_poly.type
_entity_poly.pdbx_seq_one_letter_code
_entity_poly.pdbx_strand_id
1 'polypeptide(L)'
;MTPELSRREVVAGLIHLVTKAIELELTDDAAEILQGARILRPRIVELDLLEGWICIQRGQVDECIRLTRNVEGSPTHWGMAKALMARCQRFMRDPAWRANAEEVLAGCTDPTALYLVQQLFAQTRDADGQDAGQEAAPREAGETPDPQSALRPRKFAPVDPLTNPFVFQLRA
;
A
#
# COMPACT_ATOMS: atom_id res chain seq x y z
N MET A 1 18.52 18.86 -33.93
CA MET A 1 17.65 17.68 -33.75
C MET A 1 16.57 18.06 -32.77
N THR A 2 15.30 18.02 -33.16
CA THR A 2 14.17 18.12 -32.24
C THR A 2 13.86 16.71 -31.74
N PRO A 3 14.09 16.37 -30.46
CA PRO A 3 13.61 15.11 -29.94
C PRO A 3 12.08 15.14 -29.96
N GLU A 4 11.48 14.27 -30.76
CA GLU A 4 10.02 14.08 -30.79
C GLU A 4 9.65 13.08 -29.70
N LEU A 5 9.53 13.56 -28.46
CA LEU A 5 8.94 12.76 -27.39
C LEU A 5 7.44 12.64 -27.62
N SER A 6 6.94 11.42 -27.78
CA SER A 6 5.52 11.19 -27.84
C SER A 6 4.88 11.40 -26.47
N ARG A 7 3.61 11.82 -26.46
CA ARG A 7 2.81 11.92 -25.21
C ARG A 7 2.81 10.61 -24.40
N ARG A 8 2.91 9.45 -25.05
CA ARG A 8 2.98 8.15 -24.37
C ARG A 8 4.29 8.03 -23.59
N GLU A 9 5.42 8.38 -24.20
CA GLU A 9 6.74 8.33 -23.56
C GLU A 9 6.84 9.34 -22.42
N VAL A 10 6.28 10.54 -22.59
CA VAL A 10 6.22 11.53 -21.50
C VAL A 10 5.43 11.00 -20.30
N VAL A 11 4.25 10.41 -20.53
CA VAL A 11 3.44 9.84 -19.43
C VAL A 11 4.15 8.68 -18.75
N ALA A 12 4.79 7.78 -19.53
CA ALA A 12 5.58 6.70 -18.96
C ALA A 12 6.70 7.26 -18.07
N GLY A 13 7.45 8.25 -18.55
CA GLY A 13 8.49 8.92 -17.75
C GLY A 13 7.95 9.54 -16.45
N LEU A 14 6.78 10.20 -16.50
CA LEU A 14 6.14 10.74 -15.31
C LEU A 14 5.72 9.65 -14.32
N ILE A 15 5.13 8.56 -14.79
CA ILE A 15 4.77 7.40 -13.95
C ILE A 15 6.02 6.83 -13.26
N HIS A 16 7.12 6.69 -14.00
CA HIS A 16 8.39 6.24 -13.42
C HIS A 16 8.91 7.19 -12.33
N LEU A 17 8.80 8.51 -12.56
CA LEU A 17 9.18 9.50 -11.56
C LEU A 17 8.28 9.46 -10.31
N VAL A 18 6.96 9.32 -10.47
CA VAL A 18 6.01 9.17 -9.34
C VAL A 18 6.41 7.95 -8.51
N THR A 19 6.62 6.81 -9.15
CA THR A 19 7.07 5.59 -8.49
C THR A 19 8.34 5.82 -7.69
N LYS A 20 9.33 6.50 -8.29
CA LYS A 20 10.59 6.77 -7.60
C LYS A 20 10.43 7.72 -6.42
N ALA A 21 9.57 8.73 -6.54
CA ALA A 21 9.24 9.62 -5.44
C ALA A 21 8.55 8.88 -4.28
N ILE A 22 7.65 7.94 -4.58
CA ILE A 22 7.01 7.06 -3.58
C ILE A 22 8.06 6.20 -2.86
N GLU A 23 9.03 5.62 -3.58
CA GLU A 23 10.13 4.85 -2.96
C GLU A 23 10.97 5.67 -1.99
N LEU A 24 11.15 6.96 -2.29
CA LEU A 24 11.93 7.90 -1.49
C LEU A 24 11.08 8.61 -0.42
N GLU A 25 9.82 8.22 -0.26
CA GLU A 25 8.84 8.83 0.65
C GLU A 25 8.61 10.34 0.40
N LEU A 26 8.91 10.81 -0.81
CA LEU A 26 8.70 12.19 -1.26
C LEU A 26 7.24 12.36 -1.70
N THR A 27 6.30 12.24 -0.76
CA THR A 27 4.86 12.16 -1.08
C THR A 27 4.32 13.42 -1.77
N ASP A 28 4.85 14.60 -1.45
CA ASP A 28 4.46 15.88 -2.07
C ASP A 28 4.90 15.95 -3.53
N ASP A 29 6.17 15.62 -3.80
CA ASP A 29 6.69 15.53 -5.17
C ASP A 29 5.94 14.46 -5.98
N ALA A 30 5.69 13.28 -5.37
CA ALA A 30 4.95 12.21 -6.01
C ALA A 30 3.54 12.66 -6.43
N ALA A 31 2.84 13.41 -5.56
CA ALA A 31 1.52 13.92 -5.86
C ALA A 31 1.53 14.95 -7.00
N GLU A 32 2.48 15.89 -7.00
CA GLU A 32 2.59 16.90 -8.05
C GLU A 32 2.92 16.28 -9.43
N ILE A 33 3.86 15.33 -9.46
CA ILE A 33 4.22 14.61 -10.70
C ILE A 33 3.02 13.80 -11.20
N LEU A 34 2.25 13.17 -10.28
CA LEU A 34 1.06 12.40 -10.62
C LEU A 34 -0.03 13.27 -11.24
N GLN A 35 -0.22 14.50 -10.74
CA GLN A 35 -1.13 15.46 -11.37
C GLN A 35 -0.70 15.80 -12.80
N GLY A 36 0.61 15.96 -13.03
CA GLY A 36 1.16 16.12 -14.38
C GLY A 36 0.77 14.95 -15.32
N ALA A 37 0.87 13.71 -14.83
CA ALA A 37 0.45 12.54 -15.60
C ALA A 37 -1.07 12.53 -15.89
N ARG A 38 -1.90 12.93 -14.90
CA ARG A 38 -3.36 13.02 -15.05
C ARG A 38 -3.80 14.04 -16.10
N ILE A 39 -3.11 15.18 -16.20
CA ILE A 39 -3.39 16.20 -17.24
C ILE A 39 -3.24 15.58 -18.64
N LEU A 40 -2.20 14.76 -18.84
CA LEU A 40 -1.91 14.14 -20.15
C LEU A 40 -2.79 12.90 -20.42
N ARG A 41 -3.16 12.15 -19.38
CA ARG A 41 -3.95 10.91 -19.44
C ARG A 41 -4.93 10.83 -18.24
N PRO A 42 -6.12 11.43 -18.31
CA PRO A 42 -7.01 11.52 -17.16
C PRO A 42 -7.81 10.24 -16.85
N ARG A 43 -7.77 9.22 -17.70
CA ARG A 43 -8.67 8.04 -17.62
C ARG A 43 -7.95 6.71 -17.30
N ILE A 44 -6.70 6.76 -16.86
CA ILE A 44 -5.93 5.54 -16.58
C ILE A 44 -6.00 5.19 -15.09
N VAL A 45 -6.59 4.03 -14.81
CA VAL A 45 -6.81 3.50 -13.44
C VAL A 45 -5.52 3.24 -12.68
N GLU A 46 -4.39 3.07 -13.37
CA GLU A 46 -3.07 2.91 -12.76
C GLU A 46 -2.66 4.13 -11.92
N LEU A 47 -3.12 5.33 -12.29
CA LEU A 47 -2.84 6.54 -11.51
C LEU A 47 -3.58 6.55 -10.17
N ASP A 48 -4.77 5.95 -10.10
CA ASP A 48 -5.52 5.82 -8.85
C ASP A 48 -4.81 4.86 -7.89
N LEU A 49 -4.13 3.85 -8.43
CA LEU A 49 -3.30 2.92 -7.66
C LEU A 49 -2.08 3.62 -7.05
N LEU A 50 -1.38 4.44 -7.84
CA LEU A 50 -0.26 5.26 -7.37
C LEU A 50 -0.72 6.30 -6.34
N GLU A 51 -1.87 6.94 -6.55
CA GLU A 51 -2.46 7.86 -5.57
C GLU A 51 -2.79 7.14 -4.25
N GLY A 52 -3.33 5.91 -4.32
CA GLY A 52 -3.59 5.08 -3.15
C GLY A 52 -2.33 4.84 -2.30
N TRP A 53 -1.18 4.58 -2.95
CA TRP A 53 0.11 4.45 -2.25
C TRP A 53 0.55 5.73 -1.55
N ILE A 54 0.42 6.88 -2.23
CA ILE A 54 0.72 8.19 -1.66
C ILE A 54 -0.17 8.44 -0.43
N CYS A 55 -1.46 8.12 -0.54
CA CYS A 55 -2.41 8.23 0.56
C CYS A 55 -2.02 7.37 1.76
N ILE A 56 -1.59 6.11 1.55
CA ILE A 56 -1.08 5.24 2.63
C ILE A 56 0.12 5.88 3.33
N GLN A 57 1.11 6.39 2.60
CA GLN A 57 2.28 7.04 3.18
C GLN A 57 1.92 8.31 3.96
N ARG A 58 0.90 9.04 3.52
CA ARG A 58 0.33 10.22 4.21
C ARG A 58 -0.61 9.86 5.37
N GLY A 59 -0.92 8.59 5.60
CA GLY A 59 -1.91 8.16 6.59
C GLY A 59 -3.37 8.45 6.21
N GLN A 60 -3.64 8.77 4.95
CA GLN A 60 -4.97 9.03 4.39
C GLN A 60 -5.66 7.71 4.00
N VAL A 61 -5.96 6.89 5.00
CA VAL A 61 -6.38 5.49 4.79
C VAL A 61 -7.73 5.37 4.10
N ASP A 62 -8.71 6.19 4.50
CA ASP A 62 -10.04 6.20 3.89
C ASP A 62 -10.00 6.58 2.40
N GLU A 63 -9.11 7.53 2.06
CA GLU A 63 -8.92 7.98 0.70
C GLU A 63 -8.31 6.87 -0.17
N CYS A 64 -7.31 6.15 0.36
CA CYS A 64 -6.76 4.98 -0.34
C CYS A 64 -7.85 3.95 -0.64
N ILE A 65 -8.71 3.62 0.32
CA ILE A 65 -9.79 2.63 0.11
C ILE A 65 -10.76 3.10 -0.96
N ARG A 66 -11.11 4.40 -0.97
CA ARG A 66 -11.97 5.00 -2.00
C ARG A 66 -11.35 4.85 -3.38
N LEU A 67 -10.06 5.15 -3.52
CA LEU A 67 -9.33 5.06 -4.78
C LEU A 67 -9.21 3.62 -5.27
N THR A 68 -8.84 2.68 -4.39
CA THR A 68 -8.66 1.27 -4.79
C THR A 68 -9.95 0.61 -5.25
N ARG A 69 -11.12 1.03 -4.73
CA ARG A 69 -12.43 0.55 -5.22
C ARG A 69 -12.67 0.87 -6.69
N ASN A 70 -12.16 1.99 -7.19
CA ASN A 70 -12.25 2.34 -8.61
C ASN A 70 -11.39 1.41 -9.48
N VAL A 71 -10.33 0.83 -8.90
CA VAL A 71 -9.38 -0.04 -9.58
C VAL A 71 -9.79 -1.52 -9.52
N GLU A 72 -10.67 -1.92 -8.58
CA GLU A 72 -11.14 -3.30 -8.44
C GLU A 72 -11.78 -3.86 -9.72
N GLY A 73 -12.41 -3.03 -10.55
CA GLY A 73 -12.95 -3.47 -11.84
C GLY A 73 -11.89 -3.80 -12.90
N SER A 74 -10.62 -3.49 -12.65
CA SER A 74 -9.53 -3.65 -13.61
C SER A 74 -8.99 -5.09 -13.62
N PRO A 75 -9.01 -5.81 -14.75
CA PRO A 75 -8.46 -7.16 -14.81
C PRO A 75 -6.94 -7.19 -14.58
N THR A 76 -6.24 -6.08 -14.83
CA THR A 76 -4.78 -5.99 -14.70
C THR A 76 -4.34 -5.49 -13.32
N HIS A 77 -5.18 -4.73 -12.62
CA HIS A 77 -4.80 -4.08 -11.36
C HIS A 77 -5.65 -4.49 -10.15
N TRP A 78 -6.68 -5.32 -10.34
CA TRP A 78 -7.56 -5.82 -9.28
C TRP A 78 -6.79 -6.40 -8.09
N GLY A 79 -5.77 -7.23 -8.35
CA GLY A 79 -5.01 -7.91 -7.29
C GLY A 79 -4.27 -6.93 -6.37
N MET A 80 -3.59 -5.94 -6.97
CA MET A 80 -2.90 -4.90 -6.21
C MET A 80 -3.89 -3.99 -5.47
N ALA A 81 -5.01 -3.63 -6.10
CA ALA A 81 -6.05 -2.83 -5.47
C ALA A 81 -6.62 -3.53 -4.22
N LYS A 82 -6.92 -4.83 -4.31
CA LYS A 82 -7.37 -5.63 -3.17
C LYS A 82 -6.30 -5.82 -2.10
N ALA A 83 -5.04 -6.01 -2.47
CA ALA A 83 -3.94 -6.11 -1.52
C ALA A 83 -3.76 -4.81 -0.71
N LEU A 84 -3.83 -3.65 -1.38
CA LEU A 84 -3.77 -2.34 -0.73
C LEU A 84 -4.98 -2.09 0.18
N MET A 85 -6.18 -2.44 -0.27
CA MET A 85 -7.39 -2.34 0.53
C MET A 85 -7.30 -3.23 1.78
N ALA A 86 -6.86 -4.49 1.65
CA ALA A 86 -6.64 -5.38 2.78
C ALA A 86 -5.62 -4.81 3.77
N ARG A 87 -4.53 -4.20 3.28
CA ARG A 87 -3.54 -3.50 4.13
C ARG A 87 -4.18 -2.34 4.90
N CYS A 88 -4.99 -1.52 4.24
CA CYS A 88 -5.71 -0.40 4.87
C CYS A 88 -6.74 -0.87 5.91
N GLN A 89 -7.55 -1.87 5.57
CA GLN A 89 -8.53 -2.46 6.47
C GLN A 89 -7.87 -3.08 7.71
N ARG A 90 -6.75 -3.80 7.53
CA ARG A 90 -5.99 -4.36 8.67
C ARG A 90 -5.47 -3.26 9.59
N PHE A 91 -4.94 -2.17 9.02
CA PHE A 91 -4.50 -1.02 9.81
C PHE A 91 -5.63 -0.43 10.67
N MET A 92 -6.84 -0.33 10.10
CA MET A 92 -8.06 0.11 10.79
C MET A 92 -8.69 -0.96 11.70
N ARG A 93 -8.14 -2.18 11.75
CA ARG A 93 -8.71 -3.36 12.43
C ARG A 93 -10.08 -3.81 11.88
N ASP A 94 -10.38 -3.50 10.63
CA ASP A 94 -11.59 -3.98 9.94
C ASP A 94 -11.41 -5.45 9.51
N PRO A 95 -12.20 -6.41 10.05
CA PRO A 95 -12.05 -7.83 9.76
C PRO A 95 -12.24 -8.20 8.28
N ALA A 96 -12.86 -7.34 7.47
CA ALA A 96 -12.99 -7.55 6.03
C ALA A 96 -11.64 -7.67 5.31
N TRP A 97 -10.54 -7.24 5.95
CA TRP A 97 -9.19 -7.38 5.41
C TRP A 97 -8.83 -8.82 5.03
N ARG A 98 -9.30 -9.81 5.80
CA ARG A 98 -8.98 -11.23 5.57
C ARG A 98 -9.60 -11.76 4.29
N ALA A 99 -10.88 -11.46 4.06
CA ALA A 99 -11.58 -11.89 2.85
C ALA A 99 -10.90 -11.33 1.59
N ASN A 100 -10.58 -10.02 1.59
CA ASN A 100 -9.86 -9.39 0.48
C ASN A 100 -8.47 -9.99 0.26
N ALA A 101 -7.74 -10.30 1.33
CA ALA A 101 -6.43 -10.94 1.27
C ALA A 101 -6.52 -12.38 0.71
N GLU A 102 -7.46 -13.19 1.17
CA GLU A 102 -7.68 -14.56 0.69
C GLU A 102 -8.06 -14.60 -0.79
N GLU A 103 -8.90 -13.67 -1.24
CA GLU A 103 -9.24 -13.55 -2.66
C GLU A 103 -8.01 -13.28 -3.53
N VAL A 104 -7.11 -12.38 -3.09
CA VAL A 104 -5.84 -12.13 -3.78
C VAL A 104 -4.99 -13.40 -3.85
N LEU A 105 -4.87 -14.15 -2.76
CA LEU A 105 -4.11 -15.41 -2.75
C LEU A 105 -4.72 -16.48 -3.66
N ALA A 106 -6.04 -16.49 -3.84
CA ALA A 106 -6.73 -17.48 -4.66
C ALA A 106 -6.66 -17.18 -6.16
N GLY A 107 -6.64 -15.90 -6.56
CA GLY A 107 -6.86 -15.50 -7.96
C GLY A 107 -5.83 -14.55 -8.57
N CYS A 108 -4.89 -14.02 -7.79
CA CYS A 108 -3.91 -13.06 -8.29
C CYS A 108 -2.62 -13.75 -8.75
N THR A 109 -2.06 -13.27 -9.86
CA THR A 109 -0.73 -13.68 -10.37
C THR A 109 0.34 -12.61 -10.18
N ASP A 110 -0.03 -11.42 -9.71
CA ASP A 110 0.92 -10.33 -9.48
C ASP A 110 1.78 -10.62 -8.23
N PRO A 111 3.10 -10.82 -8.40
CA PRO A 111 3.97 -11.22 -7.31
C PRO A 111 4.01 -10.18 -6.18
N THR A 112 3.86 -8.90 -6.50
CA THR A 112 3.88 -7.85 -5.48
C THR A 112 2.60 -7.83 -4.65
N ALA A 113 1.43 -8.01 -5.27
CA ALA A 113 0.16 -8.16 -4.56
C ALA A 113 0.18 -9.38 -3.62
N LEU A 114 0.71 -10.51 -4.11
CA LEU A 114 0.87 -11.72 -3.32
C LEU A 114 1.82 -11.52 -2.14
N TYR A 115 2.97 -10.90 -2.37
CA TYR A 115 3.95 -10.59 -1.33
C TYR A 115 3.36 -9.69 -0.23
N LEU A 116 2.62 -8.65 -0.62
CA LEU A 116 1.92 -7.76 0.30
C LEU A 116 0.98 -8.52 1.22
N VAL A 117 0.14 -9.38 0.65
CA VAL A 117 -0.83 -10.16 1.44
C VAL A 117 -0.15 -11.17 2.36
N GLN A 118 0.89 -11.85 1.89
CA GLN A 118 1.68 -12.78 2.71
C GLN A 118 2.29 -12.08 3.93
N GLN A 119 2.81 -10.86 3.74
CA GLN A 119 3.31 -10.02 4.83
C GLN A 119 2.22 -9.68 5.86
N LEU A 120 0.98 -9.40 5.42
CA LEU A 120 -0.14 -9.14 6.34
C LEU A 120 -0.45 -10.35 7.23
N PHE A 121 -0.40 -11.55 6.68
CA PHE A 121 -0.61 -12.79 7.44
C PHE A 121 0.56 -13.11 8.38
N ALA A 122 1.81 -12.94 7.93
CA ALA A 122 2.99 -13.15 8.76
C ALA A 122 2.96 -12.26 10.02
N GLN A 123 2.70 -10.97 9.84
CA GLN A 123 2.59 -10.01 10.94
C GLN A 123 1.40 -10.28 11.88
N THR A 124 0.40 -11.06 11.44
CA THR A 124 -0.71 -11.47 12.31
C THR A 124 -0.29 -12.63 13.22
N ARG A 125 0.47 -13.60 12.68
CA ARG A 125 1.03 -14.70 13.46
C ARG A 125 1.99 -14.24 14.53
N ASP A 126 2.80 -13.22 14.24
CA ASP A 126 3.74 -12.65 15.21
C ASP A 126 3.00 -11.92 16.35
N ALA A 127 1.89 -11.25 16.06
CA ALA A 127 1.06 -10.61 17.07
C ALA A 127 0.33 -11.63 17.97
N ASP A 128 -0.21 -12.70 17.38
CA ASP A 128 -0.88 -13.77 18.12
C ASP A 128 0.12 -14.60 18.96
N GLY A 129 1.37 -14.75 18.50
CA GLY A 129 2.44 -15.45 19.21
C GLY A 129 3.04 -14.66 20.39
N GLN A 130 2.95 -13.33 20.37
CA GLN A 130 3.35 -12.48 21.50
C GLN A 130 2.34 -12.53 22.65
N ASP A 131 1.05 -12.73 22.36
CA ASP A 131 0.01 -12.85 23.39
C ASP A 131 0.07 -14.22 24.12
N ALA A 132 0.45 -15.29 23.42
CA ALA A 132 0.60 -16.63 23.98
C ALA A 132 1.86 -16.83 24.86
N GLY A 133 2.83 -15.91 24.83
CA GLY A 133 4.06 -15.98 25.62
C GLY A 133 3.98 -15.30 27.00
N GLN A 134 2.89 -14.60 27.30
CA GLN A 134 2.76 -13.77 28.51
C GLN A 134 1.92 -14.41 29.63
N GLU A 135 1.48 -15.68 29.48
CA GLU A 135 0.56 -16.35 30.42
C GLU A 135 1.23 -17.47 31.26
N ALA A 136 2.53 -17.33 31.57
CA ALA A 136 3.21 -18.25 32.50
C ALA A 136 4.32 -17.56 33.32
N ALA A 137 3.99 -16.46 33.99
CA ALA A 137 4.75 -16.00 35.16
C ALA A 137 3.80 -15.29 36.14
N PRO A 138 3.89 -15.54 37.47
CA PRO A 138 3.07 -14.84 38.45
C PRO A 138 3.33 -13.34 38.35
N ARG A 139 2.29 -12.56 38.01
CA ARG A 139 2.34 -11.10 37.96
C ARG A 139 2.56 -10.56 39.38
N GLU A 140 3.74 -9.99 39.64
CA GLU A 140 3.89 -9.02 40.72
C GLU A 140 3.10 -7.76 40.33
N ALA A 141 2.24 -7.33 41.25
CA ALA A 141 1.38 -6.17 41.09
C ALA A 141 2.22 -4.89 41.06
N GLY A 142 2.24 -4.19 39.92
CA GLY A 142 2.88 -2.88 39.90
C GLY A 142 3.26 -2.29 38.56
N GLU A 143 2.53 -2.51 37.47
CA GLU A 143 2.68 -1.61 36.32
C GLU A 143 1.36 -1.54 35.54
N THR A 144 0.57 -0.52 35.82
CA THR A 144 -0.54 -0.13 34.96
C THR A 144 0.03 0.16 33.57
N PRO A 145 -0.46 -0.48 32.49
CA PRO A 145 -0.02 -0.17 31.14
C PRO A 145 -0.25 1.31 30.88
N ASP A 146 0.82 2.02 30.53
CA ASP A 146 0.79 3.46 30.31
C ASP A 146 -0.30 3.82 29.27
N PRO A 147 -1.37 4.54 29.66
CA PRO A 147 -2.50 4.85 28.77
C PRO A 147 -2.07 5.67 27.54
N GLN A 148 -0.86 6.23 27.55
CA GLN A 148 -0.30 6.98 26.42
C GLN A 148 0.18 6.09 25.27
N SER A 149 0.44 4.80 25.49
CA SER A 149 0.79 3.87 24.38
C SER A 149 -0.39 3.61 23.45
N ALA A 150 -1.63 3.69 23.96
CA ALA A 150 -2.85 3.56 23.15
C ALA A 150 -3.18 4.81 22.32
N LEU A 151 -2.58 5.96 22.66
CA LEU A 151 -2.85 7.26 22.02
C LEU A 151 -1.85 7.64 20.93
N ARG A 152 -0.80 6.85 20.71
CA ARG A 152 0.11 7.10 19.58
C ARG A 152 -0.65 6.83 18.28
N PRO A 153 -0.72 7.79 17.34
CA PRO A 153 -1.31 7.53 16.04
C PRO A 153 -0.53 6.38 15.42
N ARG A 154 -1.23 5.27 15.14
CA ARG A 154 -0.65 4.19 14.34
C ARG A 154 -0.20 4.82 13.03
N LYS A 155 1.08 4.66 12.70
CA LYS A 155 1.59 5.01 11.39
C LYS A 155 1.81 3.72 10.63
N PHE A 156 1.60 3.76 9.33
CA PHE A 156 2.12 2.68 8.51
C PHE A 156 3.63 2.59 8.71
N ALA A 157 4.14 1.37 8.82
CA ALA A 157 5.57 1.16 8.69
C ALA A 157 6.02 1.70 7.31
N PRO A 158 7.26 2.22 7.21
CA PRO A 158 7.89 2.59 5.95
C PRO A 158 7.62 1.54 4.86
N VAL A 159 7.41 1.99 3.63
CA VAL A 159 7.10 1.09 2.52
C VAL A 159 8.33 0.24 2.22
N ASP A 160 8.19 -1.08 2.34
CA ASP A 160 9.25 -2.00 1.94
C ASP A 160 9.45 -1.88 0.42
N PRO A 161 10.68 -1.63 -0.08
CA PRO A 161 10.97 -1.61 -1.51
C PRO A 161 10.44 -2.85 -2.26
N LEU A 162 10.39 -4.01 -1.62
CA LEU A 162 9.85 -5.25 -2.19
C LEU A 162 8.31 -5.27 -2.28
N THR A 163 7.63 -4.43 -1.50
CA THR A 163 6.17 -4.24 -1.58
C THR A 163 5.75 -3.15 -2.56
N ASN A 164 6.70 -2.41 -3.15
CA ASN A 164 6.36 -1.41 -4.17
C ASN A 164 6.05 -2.14 -5.50
N PRO A 165 4.78 -2.06 -6.01
CA PRO A 165 4.34 -2.77 -7.21
C PRO A 165 5.23 -2.57 -8.43
N PHE A 166 5.97 -1.47 -8.47
CA PHE A 166 6.65 -0.99 -9.65
C PHE A 166 8.18 -1.15 -9.59
N VAL A 167 8.73 -1.65 -8.47
CA VAL A 167 10.17 -1.98 -8.36
C VAL A 167 10.60 -3.05 -9.38
N PHE A 168 9.66 -3.88 -9.85
CA PHE A 168 9.92 -4.89 -10.88
C PHE A 168 9.70 -4.42 -12.33
N GLN A 169 9.13 -3.23 -12.56
CA GLN A 169 9.05 -2.66 -13.91
C GLN A 169 10.34 -1.92 -14.32
N LEU A 170 11.25 -1.66 -13.37
CA LEU A 170 12.50 -0.91 -13.57
C LEU A 170 13.69 -1.77 -14.04
N ARG A 171 13.46 -2.99 -14.55
CA ARG A 171 14.52 -3.90 -15.05
C ARG A 171 14.39 -4.33 -16.51
N ALA A 172 13.57 -3.66 -17.32
CA ALA A 172 13.46 -3.91 -18.76
C ALA A 172 14.13 -2.80 -19.58
#